data_AF-A0A9W7F5Y5-F1
#
_entry.id   AF-A0A9W7F5Y5-F1
#
_cell.length_a   1.000
_cell.length_b   1.000
_cell.length_c   1.000
_cell.angle_alpha   90.00
_cell.angle_beta   90.00
_cell.angle_gamma   90.00
#
_symmetry.space_group_name_H-M   'P 1'
#
loop_
_entity.id
_entity.type
_entity.pdbx_description
1 polymer ?
#
loop_
_entity_poly.entity_id
_entity_poly.type
_entity_poly.pdbx_seq_one_letter_code
_entity_poly.pdbx_strand_id
1 'polypeptide(L)'
;MWSVCVGSVTAAGGYIGSIGSALAHMSNRSSNQRFRVVRVPSWWWVSYALTLTLMVFSGFFSMERPAADIFLAGITQTPPTVYLFVCLLSNKWGVGREVYIAQIILSVGAFLNAPLLPLYGILVRMGFSLGTVNTILHCWLAAAWGSQAYGCIVFSRNIEKFEENLMTDQRKMALISLVGKEEPQKGKGKVKAKSKKTAENEQPRRSLRSQSRGKTRSRSTSRSK
;
A
#
# COMPACT_ATOMS: atom_id res chain seq x y z
N MET A 1 -22.53 12.65 -23.96
CA MET A 1 -22.55 12.48 -22.48
C MET A 1 -21.92 11.16 -22.05
N TRP A 2 -22.35 10.02 -22.61
CA TRP A 2 -21.85 8.70 -22.23
C TRP A 2 -20.34 8.48 -22.39
N SER A 3 -19.77 8.87 -23.53
CA SER A 3 -18.32 8.79 -23.77
C SER A 3 -17.49 9.60 -22.77
N VAL A 4 -18.06 10.67 -22.20
CA VAL A 4 -17.39 11.46 -21.15
C VAL A 4 -17.35 10.67 -19.85
N CYS A 5 -18.46 10.03 -19.46
CA CYS A 5 -18.50 9.17 -18.27
C CYS A 5 -17.53 7.99 -18.42
N VAL A 6 -17.64 7.19 -19.48
CA VAL A 6 -16.77 6.02 -19.69
C VAL A 6 -15.32 6.44 -19.90
N GLY A 7 -15.09 7.52 -20.66
CA GLY A 7 -13.77 8.10 -20.89
C GLY A 7 -13.08 8.54 -19.60
N SER A 8 -13.82 9.11 -18.65
CA SER A 8 -13.27 9.47 -17.33
C SER A 8 -12.86 8.23 -16.52
N VAL A 9 -13.63 7.14 -16.60
CA VAL A 9 -13.31 5.86 -15.95
C VAL A 9 -12.06 5.24 -16.57
N THR A 10 -11.92 5.24 -17.90
CA THR A 10 -10.70 4.77 -18.56
C THR A 10 -9.49 5.64 -18.22
N ALA A 11 -9.67 6.96 -18.13
CA ALA A 11 -8.62 7.89 -17.77
C ALA A 11 -8.10 7.68 -16.34
N ALA A 12 -8.99 7.33 -15.40
CA ALA A 12 -8.62 7.03 -14.01
C ALA A 12 -7.56 5.92 -13.90
N GLY A 13 -7.58 4.93 -14.80
CA GLY A 13 -6.56 3.86 -14.84
C GLY A 13 -5.13 4.40 -15.02
N GLY A 14 -4.95 5.46 -15.81
CA GLY A 14 -3.64 6.09 -16.01
C GLY A 14 -3.10 6.76 -14.74
N TYR A 15 -3.97 7.41 -13.95
CA TYR A 15 -3.58 7.98 -12.67
C TYR A 15 -3.18 6.90 -11.67
N ILE A 16 -3.96 5.82 -11.55
CA ILE A 16 -3.67 4.69 -10.65
C ILE A 16 -2.28 4.09 -10.97
N GLY A 17 -2.00 3.84 -12.25
CA GLY A 17 -0.70 3.30 -12.68
C GLY A 17 0.47 4.28 -12.46
N SER A 18 0.23 5.58 -12.69
CA SER A 18 1.22 6.64 -12.45
C SER A 18 1.60 6.74 -10.97
N ILE A 19 0.62 6.61 -10.06
CA ILE A 19 0.86 6.54 -8.61
C ILE A 19 1.71 5.30 -8.28
N GLY A 20 1.39 4.15 -8.86
CA GLY A 20 2.22 2.94 -8.72
C GLY A 20 3.67 3.17 -9.15
N SER A 21 3.87 3.89 -10.25
CA SER A 21 5.21 4.18 -10.79
C SER A 21 6.00 5.11 -9.86
N ALA A 22 5.35 6.15 -9.34
CA ALA A 22 5.94 7.04 -8.35
C ALA A 22 6.37 6.25 -7.10
N LEU A 23 5.52 5.35 -6.60
CA LEU A 23 5.86 4.46 -5.48
C LEU A 23 7.04 3.53 -5.79
N ALA A 24 7.09 2.95 -6.99
CA ALA A 24 8.21 2.11 -7.42
C ALA A 24 9.54 2.88 -7.47
N HIS A 25 9.50 4.17 -7.85
CA HIS A 25 10.67 5.04 -7.84
C HIS A 25 11.13 5.41 -6.43
N MET A 26 10.20 5.74 -5.52
CA MET A 26 10.50 6.02 -4.12
C MET A 26 11.12 4.79 -3.42
N SER A 27 10.53 3.62 -3.68
CA SER A 27 10.91 2.35 -3.07
C SER A 27 12.38 2.00 -3.25
N ASN A 28 12.95 2.25 -4.43
CA ASN A 28 14.32 1.87 -4.73
C ASN A 28 15.40 2.78 -4.12
N ARG A 29 15.00 3.92 -3.54
CA ARG A 29 15.92 4.73 -2.73
C ARG A 29 16.09 4.16 -1.32
N SER A 30 15.22 3.23 -0.93
CA SER A 30 15.20 2.62 0.39
C SER A 30 15.76 1.20 0.35
N SER A 31 16.57 0.83 1.35
CA SER A 31 16.98 -0.56 1.59
C SER A 31 15.81 -1.45 2.08
N ASN A 32 14.62 -0.87 2.28
CA ASN A 32 13.46 -1.55 2.86
C ASN A 32 12.54 -2.23 1.84
N GLN A 33 13.04 -2.62 0.67
CA GLN A 33 12.26 -3.45 -0.25
C GLN A 33 12.15 -4.90 0.23
N ARG A 34 10.96 -5.50 0.10
CA ARG A 34 10.73 -6.94 0.24
C ARG A 34 11.14 -7.69 -1.02
N PHE A 35 10.81 -7.12 -2.18
CA PHE A 35 11.15 -7.65 -3.50
C PHE A 35 11.21 -6.49 -4.50
N ARG A 36 11.88 -6.70 -5.64
CA ARG A 36 12.00 -5.68 -6.70
C ARG A 36 10.76 -5.69 -7.59
N VAL A 37 10.31 -4.49 -7.98
CA VAL A 37 9.18 -4.31 -8.91
C VAL A 37 9.67 -3.67 -10.20
N VAL A 38 9.09 -4.09 -11.33
CA VAL A 38 9.35 -3.49 -12.63
C VAL A 38 8.92 -2.03 -12.61
N ARG A 39 9.79 -1.14 -13.11
CA ARG A 39 9.44 0.27 -13.26
C ARG A 39 8.76 0.48 -14.59
N VAL A 40 7.53 0.92 -14.52
CA VAL A 40 6.80 1.38 -15.68
C VAL A 40 6.92 2.91 -15.69
N PRO A 41 7.37 3.54 -16.78
CA PRO A 41 7.50 4.98 -16.82
C PRO A 41 6.12 5.64 -16.85
N SER A 42 5.98 6.82 -16.22
CA SER A 42 4.67 7.51 -16.10
C SER A 42 4.01 7.78 -17.46
N TRP A 43 4.80 8.08 -18.51
CA TRP A 43 4.27 8.31 -19.85
C TRP A 43 3.54 7.08 -20.41
N TRP A 44 3.92 5.86 -20.02
CA TRP A 44 3.23 4.65 -20.45
C TRP A 44 1.78 4.62 -19.95
N TRP A 45 1.56 5.02 -18.69
CA TRP A 45 0.22 5.09 -18.11
C TRP A 45 -0.64 6.21 -18.70
N VAL A 46 -0.01 7.33 -19.09
CA VAL A 46 -0.69 8.39 -19.84
C VAL A 46 -1.11 7.87 -21.22
N SER A 47 -0.21 7.21 -21.95
CA SER A 47 -0.53 6.59 -23.25
C SER A 47 -1.61 5.52 -23.13
N TYR A 48 -1.57 4.71 -22.06
CA TYR A 48 -2.59 3.71 -21.75
C TYR A 48 -3.98 4.35 -21.57
N ALA A 49 -4.08 5.34 -20.69
CA ALA A 49 -5.32 6.08 -20.46
C ALA A 49 -5.82 6.79 -21.72
N LEU A 50 -4.93 7.43 -22.47
CA LEU A 50 -5.28 8.14 -23.71
C LEU A 50 -5.79 7.16 -24.77
N THR A 51 -5.11 6.04 -24.96
CA THR A 51 -5.51 5.00 -25.93
C THR A 51 -6.90 4.48 -25.61
N LEU A 52 -7.16 4.07 -24.36
CA LEU A 52 -8.47 3.58 -23.96
C LEU A 52 -9.57 4.63 -24.10
N THR A 53 -9.26 5.88 -23.72
CA THR A 53 -10.21 6.99 -23.87
C THR A 53 -10.52 7.23 -25.35
N LEU A 54 -9.53 7.26 -26.23
CA LEU A 54 -9.73 7.39 -27.69
C LEU A 54 -10.53 6.22 -28.26
N MET A 55 -10.31 4.99 -27.80
CA MET A 55 -11.13 3.84 -28.18
C MET A 55 -12.60 4.04 -27.80
N VAL A 56 -12.88 4.53 -26.59
CA VAL A 56 -14.25 4.87 -26.16
C VAL A 56 -14.86 5.94 -27.08
N PHE A 57 -14.13 7.01 -27.41
CA PHE A 57 -14.62 8.06 -28.30
C PHE A 57 -14.79 7.60 -29.75
N SER A 58 -14.01 6.61 -30.19
CA SER A 58 -14.09 6.02 -31.54
C SER A 58 -15.21 4.97 -31.67
N GLY A 59 -16.00 4.73 -30.62
CA GLY A 59 -17.09 3.75 -30.65
C GLY A 59 -16.63 2.28 -30.59
N PHE A 60 -15.43 2.01 -30.07
CA PHE A 60 -14.94 0.63 -29.89
C PHE A 60 -15.70 -0.12 -28.78
N PHE A 61 -16.34 0.64 -27.89
CA PHE A 61 -17.29 0.13 -26.90
C PHE A 61 -18.67 0.14 -27.54
N SER A 62 -19.53 -0.83 -27.20
CA SER A 62 -20.76 -1.09 -27.96
C SER A 62 -21.70 0.11 -27.99
N MET A 63 -21.66 1.01 -26.98
CA MET A 63 -22.50 2.19 -26.79
C MET A 63 -24.01 1.94 -26.77
N GLU A 64 -24.49 0.78 -27.24
CA GLU A 64 -25.88 0.33 -27.18
C GLU A 64 -26.30 -0.05 -25.76
N ARG A 65 -25.33 -0.43 -24.90
CA ARG A 65 -25.58 -0.84 -23.52
C ARG A 65 -24.63 -0.09 -22.57
N PRO A 66 -24.97 1.16 -22.21
CA PRO A 66 -24.09 1.99 -21.38
C PRO A 66 -23.67 1.29 -20.08
N ALA A 67 -24.58 0.63 -19.38
CA ALA A 67 -24.19 -0.13 -18.17
C ALA A 67 -23.07 -1.17 -18.44
N ALA A 68 -23.07 -1.86 -19.58
CA ALA A 68 -22.02 -2.84 -19.89
C ALA A 68 -20.67 -2.15 -20.19
N ASP A 69 -20.68 -1.02 -20.88
CA ASP A 69 -19.45 -0.31 -21.27
C ASP A 69 -18.71 0.28 -20.08
N ILE A 70 -19.40 0.77 -19.04
CA ILE A 70 -18.73 1.28 -17.83
C ILE A 70 -18.09 0.16 -17.03
N PHE A 71 -18.69 -1.03 -16.99
CA PHE A 71 -18.04 -2.19 -16.39
C PHE A 71 -16.82 -2.57 -17.19
N LEU A 72 -16.93 -2.68 -18.52
CA LEU A 72 -15.81 -3.00 -19.40
C LEU A 72 -14.65 -2.01 -19.22
N ALA A 73 -14.94 -0.71 -19.17
CA ALA A 73 -13.96 0.32 -18.82
C ALA A 73 -13.38 0.13 -17.41
N GLY A 74 -14.19 -0.26 -16.43
CA GLY A 74 -13.74 -0.66 -15.10
C GLY A 74 -12.72 -1.81 -15.11
N ILE A 75 -12.90 -2.84 -15.93
CA ILE A 75 -11.93 -3.95 -16.03
C ILE A 75 -10.59 -3.46 -16.59
N THR A 76 -10.58 -2.46 -17.46
CA THR A 76 -9.32 -1.86 -17.92
C THR A 76 -8.53 -1.18 -16.79
N GLN A 77 -9.14 -0.92 -15.63
CA GLN A 77 -8.40 -0.47 -14.45
C GLN A 77 -7.68 -1.61 -13.70
N THR A 78 -7.91 -2.88 -14.06
CA THR A 78 -7.29 -4.02 -13.38
C THR A 78 -5.76 -3.99 -13.51
N PRO A 79 -5.14 -3.85 -14.70
CA PRO A 79 -3.69 -3.78 -14.81
C PRO A 79 -3.04 -2.66 -13.97
N PRO A 80 -3.46 -1.38 -14.04
CA PRO A 80 -2.85 -0.34 -13.20
C PRO A 80 -3.10 -0.57 -11.71
N THR A 81 -4.25 -1.13 -11.33
CA THR A 81 -4.55 -1.44 -9.92
C THR A 81 -3.64 -2.56 -9.38
N VAL A 82 -3.46 -3.64 -10.16
CA VAL A 82 -2.52 -4.72 -9.81
C VAL A 82 -1.10 -4.17 -9.72
N TYR A 83 -0.70 -3.31 -10.66
CA TYR A 83 0.62 -2.68 -10.62
C TYR A 83 0.84 -1.84 -9.35
N LEU A 84 -0.11 -0.95 -9.04
CA LEU A 84 -0.10 -0.16 -7.81
C LEU A 84 0.00 -1.06 -6.58
N PHE A 85 -0.78 -2.15 -6.55
CA PHE A 85 -0.78 -3.09 -5.45
C PHE A 85 0.55 -3.81 -5.26
N VAL A 86 1.16 -4.29 -6.35
CA VAL A 86 2.50 -4.90 -6.32
C VAL A 86 3.54 -3.88 -5.82
N CYS A 87 3.47 -2.63 -6.24
CA CYS A 87 4.34 -1.55 -5.75
C CYS A 87 4.16 -1.32 -4.25
N LEU A 88 2.92 -1.32 -3.76
CA LEU A 88 2.63 -1.21 -2.32
C LEU A 88 3.21 -2.39 -1.54
N LEU A 89 2.97 -3.62 -1.98
CA LEU A 89 3.48 -4.81 -1.30
C LEU A 89 5.01 -4.95 -1.30
N SER A 90 5.67 -4.37 -2.31
CA SER A 90 7.12 -4.44 -2.44
C SER A 90 7.87 -3.68 -1.36
N ASN A 91 7.22 -2.76 -0.67
CA ASN A 91 7.81 -1.91 0.35
C ASN A 91 7.56 -2.48 1.75
N LYS A 92 8.60 -2.49 2.60
CA LYS A 92 8.43 -2.63 4.06
C LYS A 92 8.06 -1.25 4.61
N TRP A 93 6.76 -0.98 4.64
CA TRP A 93 6.21 0.09 5.45
C TRP A 93 6.55 -0.26 6.92
N GLY A 94 7.13 0.64 7.71
CA GLY A 94 7.42 0.39 9.12
C GLY A 94 6.13 0.33 9.94
N VAL A 95 5.33 -0.73 9.75
CA VAL A 95 3.88 -0.66 9.89
C VAL A 95 3.40 -0.60 11.34
N GLY A 96 2.72 0.50 11.68
CA GLY A 96 1.65 0.48 12.69
C GLY A 96 0.40 -0.21 12.15
N ARG A 97 -0.44 -0.77 13.02
CA ARG A 97 -1.64 -1.57 12.68
C ARG A 97 -2.54 -0.93 11.60
N GLU A 98 -2.67 0.40 11.61
CA GLU A 98 -3.48 1.19 10.67
C GLU A 98 -3.10 0.99 9.19
N VAL A 99 -1.80 1.07 8.87
CA VAL A 99 -1.32 0.99 7.47
C VAL A 99 -1.48 -0.44 6.94
N TYR A 100 -1.35 -1.45 7.81
CA TYR A 100 -1.61 -2.84 7.45
C TYR A 100 -3.10 -3.06 7.11
N ILE A 101 -4.00 -2.53 7.94
CA ILE A 101 -5.44 -2.58 7.67
C ILE A 101 -5.77 -1.87 6.35
N ALA A 102 -5.18 -0.69 6.11
CA ALA A 102 -5.38 0.07 4.87
C ALA A 102 -4.95 -0.73 3.63
N GLN A 103 -3.82 -1.44 3.70
CA GLN A 103 -3.37 -2.32 2.62
C GLN A 103 -4.36 -3.46 2.36
N ILE A 104 -4.88 -4.10 3.40
CA ILE A 104 -5.91 -5.15 3.24
C ILE A 104 -7.15 -4.58 2.57
N ILE A 105 -7.66 -3.43 3.04
CA ILE A 105 -8.86 -2.81 2.49
C ILE A 105 -8.65 -2.44 1.02
N LEU A 106 -7.49 -1.88 0.68
CA LEU A 106 -7.12 -1.54 -0.70
C LEU A 106 -7.02 -2.80 -1.58
N SER A 107 -6.48 -3.90 -1.04
CA SER A 107 -6.43 -5.21 -1.72
C SER A 107 -7.83 -5.74 -2.01
N VAL A 108 -8.69 -5.76 -0.99
CA VAL A 108 -10.07 -6.23 -1.12
C VAL A 108 -10.82 -5.39 -2.15
N GLY A 109 -10.71 -4.06 -2.08
CA GLY A 109 -11.29 -3.16 -3.06
C GLY A 109 -10.81 -3.40 -4.49
N ALA A 110 -9.53 -3.73 -4.68
CA ALA A 110 -8.99 -4.11 -6.00
C ALA A 110 -9.62 -5.41 -6.52
N PHE A 111 -9.71 -6.45 -5.69
CA PHE A 111 -10.28 -7.74 -6.07
C PHE A 111 -11.80 -7.70 -6.28
N LEU A 112 -12.51 -6.81 -5.59
CA LEU A 112 -13.95 -6.63 -5.78
C LEU A 112 -14.30 -6.18 -7.21
N ASN A 113 -13.39 -5.57 -7.97
CA ASN A 113 -13.68 -5.22 -9.36
C ASN A 113 -13.69 -6.43 -10.32
N ALA A 114 -12.95 -7.50 -10.02
CA ALA A 114 -12.82 -8.67 -10.88
C ALA A 114 -14.15 -9.40 -11.18
N PRO A 115 -15.04 -9.66 -10.19
CA PRO A 115 -16.31 -10.37 -10.44
C PRO A 115 -17.38 -9.53 -11.16
N LEU A 116 -17.20 -8.22 -11.39
CA LEU A 116 -18.25 -7.38 -11.98
C LEU A 116 -18.69 -7.86 -13.38
N LEU A 117 -17.74 -8.30 -14.21
CA LEU A 117 -18.00 -8.81 -15.56
C LEU A 117 -18.83 -10.11 -15.55
N PRO A 118 -18.42 -11.19 -14.85
CA PRO A 118 -19.23 -12.39 -14.77
C PRO A 118 -20.54 -12.15 -14.03
N LEU A 119 -20.56 -11.28 -13.01
CA LEU A 119 -21.76 -10.96 -12.24
C LEU A 119 -22.82 -10.28 -13.12
N TYR A 120 -22.44 -9.34 -13.99
CA TYR A 120 -23.36 -8.75 -14.97
C TYR A 120 -24.02 -9.84 -15.85
N GLY A 121 -23.21 -10.74 -16.43
CA GLY A 121 -23.72 -11.81 -17.27
C GLY A 121 -24.66 -12.78 -16.53
N ILE A 122 -24.35 -13.10 -15.27
CA ILE A 122 -25.19 -13.96 -14.43
C ILE A 122 -26.52 -13.26 -14.11
N LEU A 123 -26.49 -12.01 -13.66
CA LEU A 123 -27.70 -11.26 -13.27
C LEU A 123 -28.65 -11.09 -14.46
N VAL A 124 -28.13 -10.81 -15.66
CA VAL A 124 -28.95 -10.72 -16.88
C VAL A 124 -29.58 -12.08 -17.21
N ARG A 125 -28.81 -13.19 -17.11
CA ARG A 125 -29.33 -14.55 -17.36
C ARG A 125 -30.39 -15.00 -16.35
N MET A 126 -30.33 -14.50 -15.12
CA MET A 126 -31.35 -14.74 -14.10
C MET A 126 -32.67 -13.97 -14.35
N GLY A 127 -32.74 -13.14 -15.40
CA GLY A 127 -33.94 -12.40 -15.75
C GLY A 127 -34.18 -11.15 -14.90
N PHE A 128 -33.17 -10.65 -14.18
CA PHE A 128 -33.30 -9.38 -13.47
C PHE A 128 -33.51 -8.23 -14.46
N SER A 129 -34.34 -7.25 -14.07
CA SER A 129 -34.52 -6.03 -14.86
C SER A 129 -33.20 -5.26 -15.01
N LEU A 130 -33.01 -4.58 -16.13
CA LEU A 130 -31.79 -3.81 -16.39
C LEU A 130 -31.51 -2.77 -15.28
N GLY A 131 -32.56 -2.14 -14.75
CA GLY A 131 -32.45 -1.19 -13.64
C GLY A 131 -31.97 -1.85 -12.34
N THR A 132 -32.46 -3.05 -12.03
CA THR A 132 -32.01 -3.84 -10.86
C THR A 132 -30.55 -4.25 -11.01
N VAL A 133 -30.18 -4.80 -12.17
CA VAL A 133 -28.78 -5.19 -12.45
C VAL A 133 -27.84 -3.99 -12.29
N ASN A 134 -28.21 -2.84 -12.87
CA ASN A 134 -27.42 -1.63 -12.79
C ASN A 134 -27.26 -1.15 -11.34
N THR A 135 -28.33 -1.17 -10.55
CA THR A 135 -28.30 -0.76 -9.13
C THR A 135 -27.35 -1.65 -8.33
N ILE A 136 -27.46 -2.97 -8.46
CA ILE A 136 -26.61 -3.94 -7.75
C ILE A 136 -25.14 -3.70 -8.08
N LEU A 137 -24.82 -3.57 -9.38
CA LEU A 137 -23.45 -3.42 -9.81
C LEU A 137 -22.85 -2.06 -9.44
N HIS A 138 -23.66 -0.98 -9.42
CA HIS A 138 -23.21 0.31 -8.90
C HIS A 138 -22.98 0.30 -7.39
N CYS A 139 -23.83 -0.37 -6.61
CA CYS A 139 -23.59 -0.54 -5.18
C CYS A 139 -22.29 -1.31 -4.93
N TRP A 140 -22.02 -2.34 -5.74
CA TRP A 140 -20.78 -3.10 -5.68
C TRP A 140 -19.55 -2.26 -6.04
N LEU A 141 -19.66 -1.48 -7.13
CA LEU A 141 -18.61 -0.55 -7.57
C LEU A 141 -18.34 0.52 -6.50
N ALA A 142 -19.38 1.06 -5.88
CA ALA A 142 -19.25 2.03 -4.79
C ALA A 142 -18.51 1.43 -3.59
N ALA A 143 -18.76 0.17 -3.24
CA ALA A 143 -18.02 -0.53 -2.19
C ALA A 143 -16.54 -0.78 -2.58
N ALA A 144 -16.30 -1.21 -3.83
CA ALA A 144 -14.95 -1.45 -4.34
C ALA A 144 -14.12 -0.16 -4.40
N TRP A 145 -14.66 0.91 -4.98
CA TRP A 145 -13.98 2.20 -5.07
C TRP A 145 -13.90 2.91 -3.72
N GLY A 146 -14.93 2.82 -2.89
CA GLY A 146 -14.93 3.38 -1.54
C GLY A 146 -13.85 2.76 -0.65
N SER A 147 -13.67 1.44 -0.72
CA SER A 147 -12.59 0.75 0.00
C SER A 147 -11.21 1.14 -0.52
N GLN A 148 -11.01 1.21 -1.85
CA GLN A 148 -9.75 1.70 -2.43
C GLN A 148 -9.44 3.13 -2.00
N ALA A 149 -10.42 4.04 -2.08
CA ALA A 149 -10.26 5.45 -1.68
C ALA A 149 -9.92 5.57 -0.19
N TYR A 150 -10.62 4.83 0.67
CA TYR A 150 -10.32 4.78 2.10
C TYR A 150 -8.88 4.30 2.37
N GLY A 151 -8.48 3.19 1.75
CA GLY A 151 -7.13 2.66 1.84
C GLY A 151 -6.08 3.68 1.42
N CYS A 152 -6.29 4.37 0.30
CA CYS A 152 -5.42 5.45 -0.19
C CYS A 152 -5.35 6.63 0.77
N ILE A 153 -6.46 7.07 1.37
CA ILE A 153 -6.47 8.18 2.34
C ILE A 153 -5.67 7.83 3.59
N VAL A 154 -5.94 6.66 4.17
CA VAL A 154 -5.20 6.20 5.37
C VAL A 154 -3.72 6.06 5.04
N PHE A 155 -3.39 5.53 3.87
CA PHE A 155 -2.02 5.39 3.43
C PHE A 155 -1.31 6.74 3.25
N SER A 156 -1.97 7.69 2.56
CA SER A 156 -1.44 9.04 2.33
C SER A 156 -1.19 9.79 3.63
N ARG A 157 -2.08 9.69 4.62
CA ARG A 157 -1.90 10.30 5.94
C ARG A 157 -0.72 9.73 6.72
N ASN A 158 -0.27 8.53 6.39
CA ASN A 158 0.85 7.88 7.06
C ASN A 158 2.14 7.95 6.23
N ILE A 159 2.12 8.54 5.04
CA ILE A 159 3.29 8.64 4.17
C ILE A 159 4.35 9.57 4.77
N GLU A 160 3.93 10.70 5.37
CA GLU A 160 4.84 11.66 6.00
C GLU A 160 5.60 11.03 7.17
N LYS A 161 4.88 10.28 8.03
CA LYS A 161 5.50 9.54 9.14
C LYS A 161 6.49 8.48 8.63
N PHE A 162 6.17 7.85 7.50
CA PHE A 162 7.06 6.90 6.89
C PHE A 162 8.32 7.58 6.34
N GLU A 163 8.20 8.72 5.68
CA GLU A 163 9.33 9.52 5.20
C GLU A 163 10.21 10.01 6.36
N GLU A 164 9.62 10.48 7.46
CA GLU A 164 10.36 10.91 8.65
C GLU A 164 11.19 9.77 9.25
N ASN A 165 10.59 8.58 9.37
CA ASN A 165 11.29 7.38 9.85
C ASN A 165 12.43 7.00 8.90
N LEU A 166 12.19 7.06 7.58
CA LEU A 166 13.20 6.76 6.56
C LEU A 166 14.41 7.71 6.66
N MET A 167 14.16 9.00 6.78
CA MET A 167 15.21 10.03 6.89
C MET A 167 16.00 9.86 8.19
N THR A 168 15.32 9.50 9.28
CA THR A 168 15.96 9.21 10.57
C THR A 168 16.88 8.00 10.48
N ASP A 169 16.45 6.92 9.83
CA ASP A 169 17.27 5.73 9.65
C ASP A 169 18.47 5.98 8.73
N GLN A 170 18.28 6.74 7.64
CA GLN A 170 19.39 7.15 6.78
C GLN A 170 20.43 7.99 7.53
N ARG A 171 19.99 8.94 8.37
CA ARG A 171 20.89 9.73 9.21
C ARG A 171 21.66 8.87 10.20
N LYS A 172 21.01 7.90 10.85
CA LYS A 172 21.67 6.95 11.76
C LYS A 172 22.74 6.12 11.04
N MET A 173 22.42 5.59 9.86
CA MET A 173 23.37 4.82 9.05
C MET A 173 24.56 5.66 8.60
N ALA A 174 24.33 6.91 8.19
CA ALA A 174 25.40 7.84 7.85
C ALA A 174 26.32 8.13 9.05
N LEU A 175 25.75 8.39 10.24
CA LEU A 175 26.52 8.58 11.47
C LEU A 175 27.36 7.35 11.84
N ILE A 176 26.78 6.14 11.78
CA ILE A 176 27.52 4.90 12.04
C ILE A 176 28.70 4.74 11.06
N SER A 177 28.49 5.09 9.78
CA SER A 177 29.56 5.01 8.77
C SER A 177 30.71 6.01 8.99
N LEU A 178 30.42 7.15 9.63
CA LEU A 178 31.42 8.15 10.01
C LEU A 178 32.18 7.71 11.27
N VAL A 179 31.46 7.29 12.31
CA VAL A 179 32.06 6.83 13.58
C VAL A 179 32.88 5.54 13.38
N GLY A 180 32.41 4.61 12.53
CA GLY A 180 33.13 3.36 12.24
C GLY A 180 34.42 3.56 11.45
N LYS A 181 34.68 4.74 10.88
CA LYS A 181 35.94 5.09 10.22
C LYS A 181 36.98 5.67 11.19
N GLU A 182 36.58 6.07 12.39
CA GLU A 182 37.49 6.46 13.46
C GLU A 182 37.98 5.24 14.25
N GLU A 183 38.36 4.14 13.57
CA GLU A 183 39.21 3.17 14.26
C GLU A 183 40.54 3.86 14.57
N PRO A 184 40.96 3.88 15.86
CA PRO A 184 42.24 4.46 16.21
C PRO A 184 43.30 3.68 15.46
N GLN A 185 44.11 4.36 14.65
CA GLN A 185 45.39 3.83 14.22
C GLN A 185 46.13 3.41 15.49
N LYS A 186 46.07 2.11 15.81
CA LYS A 186 46.91 1.49 16.83
C LYS A 186 48.32 1.68 16.34
N GLY A 187 48.94 2.76 16.82
CA GLY A 187 50.37 2.94 16.79
C GLY A 187 51.00 1.64 17.25
N LYS A 188 51.82 1.04 16.40
CA LYS A 188 52.71 -0.05 16.76
C LYS A 188 53.79 0.49 17.71
N GLY A 189 53.39 0.93 18.90
CA GLY A 189 54.26 1.28 20.00
C GLY A 189 54.44 0.05 20.88
N LYS A 190 55.54 -0.68 20.68
CA LYS A 190 56.01 -1.70 21.63
C LYS A 190 56.25 -1.02 22.99
N VAL A 191 55.35 -1.20 23.95
CA VAL A 191 55.64 -0.92 25.36
C VAL A 191 55.62 -2.24 26.11
N LYS A 192 56.81 -2.65 26.54
CA LYS A 192 57.07 -3.79 27.41
C LYS A 192 56.44 -3.55 28.79
N ALA A 193 55.71 -4.57 29.25
CA ALA A 193 55.68 -5.10 30.61
C ALA A 193 55.67 -4.14 31.82
N LYS A 194 54.61 -4.19 32.63
CA LYS A 194 54.74 -4.72 33.99
C LYS A 194 53.42 -5.18 34.58
N SER A 195 53.41 -6.47 34.93
CA SER A 195 52.42 -7.16 35.73
C SER A 195 52.32 -6.55 37.13
N LYS A 196 51.10 -6.29 37.62
CA LYS A 196 50.83 -6.30 39.06
C LYS A 196 49.40 -6.80 39.31
N LYS A 197 49.34 -8.03 39.83
CA LYS A 197 48.19 -8.68 40.47
C LYS A 197 47.58 -7.77 41.53
N THR A 198 46.25 -7.67 41.58
CA THR A 198 45.51 -7.61 42.84
C THR A 198 44.18 -8.31 42.63
N ALA A 199 43.95 -9.30 43.48
CA ALA A 199 42.79 -10.17 43.52
C ALA A 199 41.70 -9.60 44.45
N GLU A 200 40.55 -10.27 44.45
CA GLU A 200 39.44 -10.20 45.40
C GLU A 200 38.56 -8.94 45.36
N ASN A 201 37.29 -9.10 44.94
CA ASN A 201 36.26 -9.46 45.92
C ASN A 201 34.96 -9.91 45.21
N GLU A 202 34.26 -10.83 45.86
CA GLU A 202 33.12 -11.61 45.39
C GLU A 202 31.80 -10.83 45.21
N GLN A 203 30.95 -11.43 44.37
CA GLN A 203 29.49 -11.27 44.23
C GLN A 203 28.71 -11.46 45.57
N PRO A 204 27.35 -11.45 45.66
CA PRO A 204 26.29 -11.24 44.65
C PRO A 204 25.15 -10.27 45.11
N ARG A 205 24.59 -9.47 44.20
CA ARG A 205 23.26 -8.86 44.42
C ARG A 205 22.16 -9.60 43.66
N ARG A 206 21.50 -10.53 44.36
CA ARG A 206 20.09 -10.89 44.12
C ARG A 206 19.21 -9.71 44.50
N SER A 207 18.21 -9.38 43.68
CA SER A 207 16.79 -9.45 44.06
C SER A 207 15.88 -8.64 43.14
N LEU A 208 14.88 -9.34 42.59
CA LEU A 208 13.48 -8.94 42.55
C LEU A 208 13.15 -7.54 42.00
N ARG A 209 12.72 -7.50 40.73
CA ARG A 209 11.64 -6.56 40.38
C ARG A 209 10.46 -7.32 39.80
N SER A 210 9.42 -7.26 40.61
CA SER A 210 8.10 -7.82 40.52
C SER A 210 7.37 -7.50 39.22
N GLN A 211 6.63 -8.52 38.79
CA GLN A 211 5.42 -8.44 38.01
C GLN A 211 4.51 -7.29 38.48
N SER A 212 4.12 -6.41 37.56
CA SER A 212 2.90 -5.62 37.69
C SER A 212 1.90 -6.14 36.65
N ARG A 213 1.14 -7.15 37.06
CA ARG A 213 -0.15 -7.50 36.47
C ARG A 213 -1.21 -6.68 37.20
N GLY A 214 -1.96 -5.86 36.47
CA GLY A 214 -3.18 -5.28 36.99
C GLY A 214 -3.70 -4.11 36.17
N LYS A 215 -4.68 -4.37 35.28
CA LYS A 215 -6.03 -3.83 35.47
C LYS A 215 -7.02 -4.46 34.49
N THR A 216 -7.86 -5.31 35.06
CA THR A 216 -9.20 -5.65 34.64
C THR A 216 -10.00 -4.36 34.35
N ARG A 217 -10.63 -4.27 33.17
CA ARG A 217 -11.77 -3.37 32.99
C ARG A 217 -12.87 -4.12 32.23
N SER A 218 -13.68 -4.83 33.00
CA SER A 218 -15.05 -5.16 32.64
C SER A 218 -15.81 -3.86 32.38
N ARG A 219 -16.45 -3.75 31.22
CA ARG A 219 -17.54 -2.80 31.02
C ARG A 219 -18.70 -3.57 30.40
N SER A 220 -19.56 -4.04 31.30
CA SER A 220 -20.95 -4.31 31.03
C SER A 220 -21.64 -2.99 30.66
N THR A 221 -22.33 -2.98 29.53
CA THR A 221 -23.51 -2.14 29.34
C THR A 221 -24.58 -3.00 28.72
N SER A 222 -25.42 -3.51 29.61
CA SER A 222 -26.81 -3.83 29.34
C SER A 222 -27.59 -2.58 28.94
N ARG A 223 -28.59 -2.80 28.09
CA ARG A 223 -29.85 -2.04 27.85
C ARG A 223 -30.06 -1.85 26.35
N SER A 224 -31.26 -2.01 25.80
CA SER A 224 -32.53 -2.59 26.23
C SER A 224 -33.49 -2.31 25.08
N LYS A 225 -34.32 -3.31 24.76
CA LYS A 225 -35.59 -3.22 24.03
C LYS A 225 -35.53 -2.74 22.58
#